data_AF-A0A7V5U2S4-F1
#
_entry.id   AF-A0A7V5U2S4-F1
#
_cell.length_a   1.000
_cell.length_b   1.000
_cell.length_c   1.000
_cell.angle_alpha   90.00
_cell.angle_beta   90.00
_cell.angle_gamma   90.00
#
_symmetry.space_group_name_H-M   'P 1'
#
loop_
_entity.id
_entity.type
_entity.pdbx_description
1 polymer ?
#
loop_
_entity_poly.entity_id
_entity_poly.type
_entity_poly.pdbx_seq_one_letter_code
_entity_poly.pdbx_strand_id
1 'polypeptide(L)'
;MKWPSFTLKEKIELGIGICLCILFGVRYYPENLSKTLLESLRWIFGFFFYSGVFTYMLRGLCRKIFKQTFSFKTGIKMAVWLAVASAIAQSIHETIKIYQHPTP
;
A
#
# COMPACT_ATOMS: atom_id res chain seq x y z
N MET A 1 -9.95 -19.44 11.84
CA MET A 1 -8.65 -18.74 12.00
C MET A 1 -8.72 -17.84 13.23
N LYS A 2 -7.79 -17.94 14.18
CA LYS A 2 -7.70 -16.96 15.29
C LYS A 2 -7.07 -15.67 14.75
N TRP A 3 -7.77 -14.55 14.87
CA TRP A 3 -7.23 -13.25 14.50
C TRP A 3 -6.02 -12.89 15.39
N PRO A 4 -4.92 -12.39 14.82
CA PRO A 4 -3.76 -12.00 15.61
C PRO A 4 -4.10 -10.80 16.48
N SER A 5 -3.73 -10.86 17.76
CA SER A 5 -3.82 -9.71 18.64
C SER A 5 -2.68 -8.73 18.34
N PHE A 6 -3.06 -7.49 18.05
CA PHE A 6 -2.14 -6.36 17.88
C PHE A 6 -2.09 -5.56 19.18
N THR A 7 -0.88 -5.21 19.61
CA THR A 7 -0.67 -4.26 20.71
C THR A 7 -1.09 -2.86 20.29
N LEU A 8 -1.30 -1.96 21.25
CA LEU A 8 -1.70 -0.57 20.96
C LEU A 8 -0.68 0.13 20.03
N LYS A 9 0.62 -0.05 20.28
CA LYS A 9 1.69 0.51 19.43
C LYS A 9 1.56 0.05 17.98
N GLU A 10 1.31 -1.24 17.77
CA GLU A 10 1.20 -1.80 16.42
C GLU A 10 -0.07 -1.34 15.70
N LYS A 11 -1.17 -1.13 16.43
CA LYS A 11 -2.37 -0.54 15.85
C LYS A 11 -2.10 0.90 15.39
N ILE A 12 -1.37 1.67 16.18
CA ILE A 12 -0.95 3.03 15.81
C ILE A 12 -0.05 2.99 14.57
N GLU A 13 0.96 2.12 14.53
CA GLU A 13 1.84 1.96 13.37
C GLU A 13 1.07 1.60 12.09
N LEU A 14 0.16 0.63 12.18
CA LEU A 14 -0.67 0.23 11.03
C LEU A 14 -1.61 1.37 10.61
N GLY A 15 -2.20 2.08 11.58
CA GLY A 15 -3.03 3.25 11.32
C GLY A 15 -2.26 4.36 10.61
N ILE A 16 -1.04 4.67 11.05
CA ILE A 16 -0.14 5.63 10.41
C ILE A 16 0.18 5.18 8.97
N GLY A 17 0.49 3.90 8.77
CA GLY A 17 0.74 3.35 7.43
C GLY A 17 -0.47 3.49 6.51
N ILE A 18 -1.68 3.23 7.01
CA ILE A 18 -2.90 3.42 6.24
C ILE A 18 -3.12 4.89 5.90
N CYS A 19 -2.96 5.80 6.87
CA CYS A 19 -3.06 7.25 6.64
C CYS A 19 -2.05 7.74 5.60
N LEU A 20 -0.81 7.29 5.66
CA LEU A 20 0.22 7.60 4.66
C LEU A 20 -0.18 7.10 3.27
N CYS A 21 -0.66 5.86 3.17
CA CYS A 21 -1.10 5.29 1.91
C CYS A 21 -2.27 6.09 1.30
N ILE A 22 -3.19 6.58 2.12
CA ILE A 22 -4.28 7.46 1.68
C ILE A 22 -3.70 8.81 1.22
N LEU A 23 -2.84 9.45 2.00
CA LEU A 23 -2.25 10.75 1.67
C LEU A 23 -1.49 10.73 0.33
N PHE A 24 -0.69 9.68 0.08
CA PHE A 24 0.04 9.52 -1.18
C PHE A 24 -0.80 8.92 -2.32
N GLY A 25 -1.91 8.25 -2.00
CA GLY A 25 -2.81 7.63 -2.97
C GLY A 25 -3.92 8.54 -3.49
N VAL A 26 -4.22 9.64 -2.77
CA VAL A 26 -5.22 10.62 -3.21
C VAL A 26 -4.71 11.38 -4.44
N ARG A 27 -5.52 11.34 -5.51
CA ARG A 27 -5.27 12.09 -6.74
C ARG A 27 -6.32 13.18 -6.93
N TYR A 28 -5.86 14.41 -7.10
CA TYR A 28 -6.73 15.56 -7.25
C TYR A 28 -7.07 15.84 -8.73
N TYR A 29 -8.35 15.77 -9.09
CA TYR A 29 -8.87 16.24 -10.38
C TYR A 29 -9.79 17.44 -10.14
N PRO A 30 -9.34 18.68 -10.41
CA PRO A 30 -10.05 19.90 -10.02
C PRO A 30 -11.45 20.03 -10.64
N GLU A 31 -11.67 19.46 -11.82
CA GLU A 31 -12.92 19.60 -12.56
C GLU A 31 -14.00 18.58 -12.15
N ASN A 32 -13.65 17.51 -11.42
CA ASN A 32 -14.59 16.45 -11.07
C ASN A 32 -14.26 15.78 -9.73
N LEU A 33 -14.98 16.17 -8.68
CA LEU A 33 -14.83 15.62 -7.32
C LEU A 33 -15.17 14.11 -7.26
N SER A 34 -16.20 13.68 -8.02
CA SER A 34 -16.61 12.27 -8.10
C SER A 34 -15.52 11.39 -8.71
N LYS A 35 -14.88 11.88 -9.78
CA LYS A 35 -13.78 11.20 -10.47
C LYS A 35 -12.53 11.11 -9.58
N THR A 36 -12.23 12.19 -8.86
CA THR A 36 -11.17 12.24 -7.83
C THR A 36 -11.34 11.15 -6.80
N LEU A 37 -12.52 11.03 -6.20
CA LEU A 37 -12.79 10.02 -5.19
C LEU A 37 -12.67 8.59 -5.75
N LEU A 38 -13.28 8.34 -6.91
CA LEU A 38 -13.31 7.00 -7.49
C LEU A 38 -11.91 6.53 -7.91
N GLU A 39 -11.11 7.39 -8.53
CA GLU A 39 -9.73 7.07 -8.87
C GLU A 39 -8.84 6.93 -7.64
N SER A 40 -8.96 7.84 -6.66
CA SER A 40 -8.18 7.74 -5.41
C SER A 40 -8.47 6.43 -4.70
N LEU A 41 -9.75 6.05 -4.56
CA LEU A 41 -10.14 4.77 -3.98
C LEU A 41 -9.59 3.60 -4.81
N ARG A 42 -9.71 3.64 -6.14
CA ARG A 42 -9.20 2.60 -7.03
C ARG A 42 -7.70 2.37 -6.81
N TRP A 43 -6.90 3.43 -6.74
CA TRP A 43 -5.47 3.35 -6.49
C TRP A 43 -5.15 2.84 -5.09
N ILE A 44 -5.79 3.38 -4.06
CA ILE A 44 -5.59 2.94 -2.66
C ILE A 44 -5.91 1.44 -2.53
N PHE A 45 -7.07 1.00 -3.00
CA PHE A 45 -7.44 -0.41 -3.01
C PHE A 45 -6.46 -1.26 -3.83
N GLY A 46 -6.01 -0.76 -4.98
CA GLY A 46 -5.00 -1.40 -5.80
C GLY A 46 -3.70 -1.64 -5.04
N PHE A 47 -3.19 -0.64 -4.33
CA PHE A 47 -1.97 -0.77 -3.54
C PHE A 47 -2.10 -1.79 -2.41
N PHE A 48 -3.21 -1.75 -1.65
CA PHE A 48 -3.45 -2.73 -0.59
C PHE A 48 -3.62 -4.15 -1.13
N PHE A 49 -4.37 -4.31 -2.23
CA PHE A 49 -4.60 -5.63 -2.84
C PHE A 49 -3.29 -6.21 -3.40
N TYR A 50 -2.56 -5.43 -4.19
CA TYR A 50 -1.29 -5.86 -4.78
C TYR A 50 -0.27 -6.22 -3.70
N SER A 51 -0.17 -5.39 -2.65
CA SER A 51 0.74 -5.62 -1.53
C SER A 51 0.36 -6.82 -0.68
N GLY A 52 -0.93 -7.06 -0.49
CA GLY A 52 -1.45 -8.25 0.18
C GLY A 52 -1.13 -9.53 -0.58
N VAL A 53 -1.40 -9.55 -1.88
CA VAL A 53 -1.08 -10.68 -2.77
C VAL A 53 0.43 -10.91 -2.83
N PHE A 54 1.22 -9.85 -2.99
CA PHE A 54 2.69 -9.94 -3.01
C PHE A 54 3.22 -10.51 -1.70
N THR A 55 2.72 -10.05 -0.55
CA THR A 55 3.14 -10.59 0.75
C THR A 55 2.73 -12.06 0.92
N TYR A 56 1.56 -12.46 0.41
CA TYR A 56 1.14 -13.86 0.40
C TYR A 56 2.09 -14.72 -0.46
N MET A 57 2.43 -14.27 -1.67
CA MET A 57 3.40 -14.93 -2.53
C MET A 57 4.78 -15.02 -1.87
N LEU A 58 5.24 -13.94 -1.26
CA LEU A 58 6.53 -13.86 -0.58
C LEU A 58 6.58 -14.81 0.63
N ARG A 59 5.48 -14.95 1.37
CA ARG A 59 5.35 -15.97 2.42
C ARG A 59 5.49 -17.38 1.87
N GLY A 60 4.87 -17.67 0.72
CA GLY A 60 5.01 -18.96 0.03
C GLY A 60 6.44 -19.22 -0.43
N LEU A 61 7.09 -18.19 -0.99
CA LEU A 61 8.47 -18.25 -1.47
C LEU A 61 9.46 -18.47 -0.33
N CYS A 62 9.35 -17.71 0.76
CA CYS A 62 10.21 -17.86 1.94
C CYS A 62 10.05 -19.23 2.61
N ARG A 63 8.83 -19.79 2.64
CA ARG A 63 8.61 -21.16 3.10
C ARG A 63 9.34 -22.18 2.23
N LYS A 64 9.38 -21.97 0.91
CA LYS A 64 10.01 -22.90 -0.04
C LYS A 64 11.54 -22.79 -0.06
N ILE A 65 12.08 -21.58 -0.01
CA ILE A 65 13.53 -21.32 -0.09
C ILE A 65 14.19 -21.44 1.28
N PHE A 66 13.71 -20.68 2.27
CA PHE A 66 14.36 -20.53 3.56
C PHE A 66 13.85 -21.52 4.62
N LYS A 67 12.81 -22.32 4.29
CA LYS A 67 12.08 -23.19 5.24
C LYS A 67 11.54 -22.44 6.46
N GLN A 68 11.53 -21.11 6.43
CA GLN A 68 11.12 -20.24 7.53
C GLN A 68 9.78 -19.59 7.15
N THR A 69 8.80 -19.70 8.05
CA THR A 69 7.49 -19.06 7.85
C THR A 69 7.38 -17.84 8.74
N PHE A 70 7.01 -16.70 8.17
CA PHE A 70 6.64 -15.54 8.97
C PHE A 70 5.20 -15.66 9.48
N SER A 71 4.96 -15.10 10.67
CA SER A 71 3.64 -15.10 11.29
C SER A 71 2.64 -14.30 10.44
N PHE A 72 1.35 -14.65 10.53
CA PHE A 72 0.29 -13.90 9.84
C PHE A 72 0.29 -12.42 10.25
N LYS A 73 0.64 -12.13 11.51
CA LYS A 73 0.82 -10.78 12.05
C LYS A 73 1.92 -10.00 11.32
N THR A 74 3.07 -10.62 11.10
CA THR A 74 4.17 -10.03 10.33
C THR A 74 3.77 -9.80 8.87
N GLY A 75 3.01 -10.73 8.28
CA GLY A 75 2.48 -10.58 6.92
C GLY A 75 1.57 -9.36 6.77
N ILE A 76 0.66 -9.11 7.72
CA ILE A 76 -0.19 -7.91 7.68
C ILE A 76 0.65 -6.64 7.75
N LYS A 77 1.64 -6.58 8.66
CA LYS A 77 2.54 -5.42 8.75
C LYS A 77 3.30 -5.18 7.44
N MET A 78 3.84 -6.24 6.85
CA MET A 78 4.54 -6.15 5.57
C MET A 78 3.62 -5.65 4.46
N ALA A 79 2.39 -6.17 4.36
CA ALA A 79 1.45 -5.75 3.33
C ALA A 79 1.11 -4.25 3.43
N VAL A 80 0.90 -3.72 4.64
CA VAL A 80 0.64 -2.29 4.84
C VAL A 80 1.84 -1.44 4.46
N TRP A 81 3.05 -1.80 4.91
CA TRP A 81 4.26 -1.05 4.57
C TRP A 81 4.61 -1.13 3.08
N LEU A 82 4.35 -2.26 2.43
CA LEU A 82 4.55 -2.41 0.99
C LEU A 82 3.53 -1.58 0.20
N ALA A 83 2.29 -1.42 0.71
CA ALA A 83 1.28 -0.56 0.11
C ALA A 83 1.70 0.92 0.22
N VAL A 84 2.27 1.33 1.35
CA VAL A 84 2.86 2.66 1.52
C VAL A 84 4.02 2.88 0.54
N ALA A 85 4.95 1.93 0.43
CA ALA A 85 6.06 2.02 -0.50
C ALA A 85 5.57 2.13 -1.95
N SER A 86 4.53 1.39 -2.32
CA SER A 86 3.91 1.45 -3.66
C SER A 86 3.25 2.80 -3.92
N ALA A 87 2.54 3.35 -2.93
CA ALA A 87 1.94 4.68 -3.03
C ALA A 87 2.99 5.78 -3.20
N ILE A 88 4.10 5.72 -2.45
CA ILE A 88 5.23 6.64 -2.58
C ILE A 88 5.89 6.50 -3.96
N ALA A 89 6.17 5.28 -4.40
CA ALA A 89 6.77 5.03 -5.71
C ALA A 89 5.89 5.58 -6.85
N GLN A 90 4.57 5.40 -6.76
CA GLN A 90 3.64 5.98 -7.73
C GLN A 90 3.64 7.51 -7.69
N SER A 91 3.64 8.11 -6.50
CA SER A 91 3.68 9.57 -6.34
C SER A 91 4.96 10.18 -6.93
N ILE A 92 6.10 9.53 -6.72
CA ILE A 92 7.37 9.91 -7.35
C ILE A 92 7.30 9.75 -8.87
N HIS A 93 6.75 8.63 -9.37
CA HIS A 93 6.60 8.37 -10.80
C HIS A 93 5.76 9.45 -11.50
N GLU A 94 4.66 9.87 -10.89
CA GLU A 94 3.83 10.96 -11.43
C GLU A 94 4.55 12.31 -11.40
N THR A 95 5.26 12.61 -10.32
CA THR A 95 6.09 13.82 -10.24
C THR A 95 7.12 13.85 -11.36
N ILE A 96 7.87 12.76 -11.56
CA ILE A 96 8.87 12.65 -12.64
C ILE A 96 8.23 12.77 -14.02
N LYS A 97 7.06 12.15 -14.23
CA LYS A 97 6.33 12.21 -15.49
C LYS A 97 5.94 13.64 -15.87
N ILE A 98 5.51 14.44 -14.89
CA ILE A 98 5.20 15.87 -15.08
C ILE A 98 6.46 16.63 -15.51
N TYR A 99 7.62 16.33 -14.93
CA TYR A 99 8.89 16.98 -15.30
C TYR A 99 9.42 16.55 -16.68
N GLN A 100 9.21 15.30 -17.10
CA GLN A 100 9.71 14.79 -18.38
C GLN A 100 8.83 15.17 -19.58
N HIS A 101 7.54 15.38 -19.38
CA HIS A 101 6.61 15.86 -20.39
C HIS A 101 5.80 17.03 -19.83
N PRO A 102 6.35 18.27 -19.83
CA PRO A 102 5.56 19.45 -19.56
C PRO A 102 4.51 19.54 -20.66
N THR A 103 3.24 19.26 -20.33
CA THR A 103 2.14 19.58 -21.23
C THR A 103 2.11 21.10 -21.44
N PRO A 104 2.01 21.57 -22.70
CA PRO A 104 1.95 23.00 -23.01
C PRO A 104 0.70 23.68 -22.43
#